data_AF-A0A3B1BJL0-F1
#
_entry.id   AF-A0A3B1BJL0-F1
#
_cell.length_a   1.000
_cell.length_b   1.000
_cell.length_c   1.000
_cell.angle_alpha   90.00
_cell.angle_beta   90.00
_cell.angle_gamma   90.00
#
_symmetry.space_group_name_H-M   'P 1'
#
loop_
_entity.id
_entity.type
_entity.pdbx_description
1 polymer ?
#
loop_
_entity_poly.entity_id
_entity_poly.type
_entity_poly.pdbx_seq_one_letter_code
_entity_poly.pdbx_strand_id
1 'polypeptide(L)'
;MINSRLSFALRLILLPCLLLLLAIPAGAEDSTFRIEFITNYKTFKFKAQEKLIQKSGDIMADEIFGLIIDSMDDELSLGKRMFLLDAASAMAHGYDHYHGGGKKFIKKIDKLIKKELAKEAERNAELMAWKKEERFLGNFVMKAHEKEMNEAGLAPVIYPHWVHRIWYECSVCHQELFVMKRWRNEISHEKITAGKQCGACHDGTIAFGADEKDNCERCHLAGKPEAKKLHNADHLDHENISKVAARVGAEWHADKLPDGRMPVDKYGFIDWLALKRDGIFQPLESLNGDYKPEPLDDQILFISKSKLANVLFSHDIHSSWIRCNSCHPAVFEETLTNKIKMVRMSKGENCGYCHGKVSFTFADCKRCHNQEKGVEVEGALTHIGQPRKKK
;
A
#
# COMPACT_ATOMS: atom_id res chain seq x y z
N MET A 1 -54.67 -19.33 39.30
CA MET A 1 -54.81 -20.69 39.87
C MET A 1 -53.44 -21.35 39.77
N ILE A 2 -52.59 -21.20 40.79
CA ILE A 2 -52.39 -22.11 41.94
C ILE A 2 -51.57 -23.37 41.56
N ASN A 3 -50.32 -23.39 42.07
CA ASN A 3 -49.49 -24.48 42.64
C ASN A 3 -49.33 -25.82 41.89
N SER A 4 -48.16 -26.47 41.87
CA SER A 4 -47.43 -27.00 43.05
C SER A 4 -46.00 -27.42 42.65
N ARG A 5 -44.93 -26.84 43.18
CA ARG A 5 -44.10 -27.31 44.33
C ARG A 5 -43.96 -28.84 44.48
N LEU A 6 -42.73 -29.33 44.38
CA LEU A 6 -42.17 -30.27 45.37
C LEU A 6 -40.67 -29.97 45.55
N SER A 7 -40.27 -29.80 46.80
CA SER A 7 -38.91 -29.52 47.25
C SER A 7 -38.31 -30.77 47.88
N PHE A 8 -37.00 -31.00 47.78
CA PHE A 8 -36.28 -31.74 48.82
C PHE A 8 -34.82 -31.30 48.95
N ALA A 9 -34.58 -30.57 50.05
CA ALA A 9 -33.43 -30.59 50.95
C ALA A 9 -31.98 -30.62 50.43
N LEU A 10 -31.33 -29.45 50.55
CA LEU A 10 -30.25 -29.15 51.50
C LEU A 10 -29.13 -30.20 51.70
N ARG A 11 -27.95 -29.92 51.12
CA ARG A 11 -26.66 -30.11 51.81
C ARG A 11 -25.76 -28.91 51.57
N LEU A 12 -25.67 -28.06 52.61
CA LEU A 12 -24.62 -27.06 52.78
C LEU A 12 -23.27 -27.78 52.87
N ILE A 13 -22.33 -27.45 51.98
CA ILE A 13 -20.90 -27.54 52.24
C ILE A 13 -20.34 -26.14 52.00
N LEU A 14 -20.13 -25.41 53.09
CA LEU A 14 -19.39 -24.16 53.13
C LEU A 14 -17.90 -24.48 52.90
N LEU A 15 -17.43 -24.31 51.66
CA LEU A 15 -16.00 -24.17 51.37
C LEU A 15 -15.68 -22.67 51.42
N PRO A 16 -14.72 -22.18 52.22
CA PRO A 16 -14.30 -20.80 52.15
C PRO A 16 -13.52 -20.63 50.85
N CYS A 17 -14.19 -20.17 49.81
CA CYS A 17 -13.52 -19.73 48.59
C CYS A 17 -12.76 -18.45 48.94
N LEU A 18 -11.51 -18.64 49.34
CA LEU A 18 -10.52 -17.59 49.52
C LEU A 18 -10.36 -16.89 48.17
N LEU A 19 -11.14 -15.83 47.96
CA LEU A 19 -10.93 -14.84 46.92
C LEU A 19 -9.58 -14.16 47.21
N LEU A 20 -8.49 -14.81 46.80
CA LEU A 20 -7.29 -14.09 46.42
C LEU A 20 -7.67 -13.27 45.19
N LEU A 21 -8.12 -12.04 45.45
CA LEU A 21 -7.90 -10.93 44.54
C LEU A 21 -6.40 -10.89 44.28
N LEU A 22 -5.95 -11.60 43.24
CA LEU A 22 -4.75 -11.21 42.52
C LEU A 22 -5.07 -9.83 41.96
N ALA A 23 -4.64 -8.80 42.68
CA ALA A 23 -4.59 -7.45 42.17
C ALA A 23 -3.75 -7.50 40.89
N ILE A 24 -4.42 -7.48 39.75
CA ILE A 24 -3.80 -7.06 38.50
C ILE A 24 -3.37 -5.62 38.77
N PRO A 25 -2.06 -5.29 38.70
CA PRO A 25 -1.68 -3.90 38.87
C PRO A 25 -2.29 -3.14 37.70
N ALA A 26 -3.19 -2.22 38.03
CA ALA A 26 -3.58 -1.13 37.16
C ALA A 26 -2.30 -0.52 36.59
N GLY A 27 -2.28 -0.24 35.28
CA GLY A 27 -1.14 0.41 34.62
C GLY A 27 -0.67 1.58 35.48
N ALA A 28 0.54 1.48 36.01
CA ALA A 28 1.05 2.44 36.97
C ALA A 28 1.11 3.81 36.30
N GLU A 29 0.51 4.82 36.92
CA GLU A 29 0.79 6.20 36.54
C GLU A 29 2.31 6.41 36.52
N ASP A 30 2.83 7.07 35.48
CA ASP A 30 4.26 7.33 35.36
C ASP A 30 4.76 8.02 36.64
N SER A 31 5.80 7.45 37.27
CA SER A 31 6.38 8.03 38.47
C SER A 31 6.89 9.45 38.20
N THR A 32 6.97 10.28 39.24
CA THR A 32 7.55 11.62 39.13
C THR A 32 8.98 11.57 38.57
N PHE A 33 9.76 10.56 38.97
CA PHE A 33 11.09 10.32 38.43
C PHE A 33 11.05 10.04 36.93
N ARG A 34 10.17 9.14 36.48
CA ARG A 34 10.07 8.75 35.07
C ARG A 34 9.66 9.93 34.20
N ILE A 35 8.68 10.72 34.63
CA ILE A 35 8.25 11.93 33.93
C ILE A 35 9.43 12.90 33.77
N GLU A 36 10.18 13.15 34.84
CA GLU A 36 11.33 14.05 34.81
C GLU A 36 12.47 13.50 33.95
N PHE A 37 12.76 12.21 34.06
CA PHE A 37 13.79 11.54 33.27
C PHE A 37 13.47 11.60 31.78
N ILE A 38 12.26 11.21 31.38
CA ILE A 38 11.81 11.24 29.98
C ILE A 38 11.77 12.66 29.44
N THR A 39 11.36 13.64 30.25
CA THR A 39 11.38 15.05 29.86
C THR A 39 12.80 15.53 29.59
N ASN A 40 13.74 15.24 30.50
CA ASN A 40 15.15 15.59 30.35
C ASN A 40 15.77 14.90 29.14
N TYR A 41 15.43 13.63 28.91
CA TYR A 41 15.91 12.83 27.79
C TYR A 41 15.43 13.39 26.43
N LYS A 42 14.13 13.68 26.29
CA LYS A 42 13.55 14.25 25.04
C LYS A 42 14.02 15.66 24.75
N THR A 43 14.41 16.41 25.78
CA THR A 43 14.89 17.81 25.66
C THR A 43 16.41 17.92 25.74
N PHE A 44 17.14 16.80 25.69
CA PHE A 44 18.60 16.73 25.71
C PHE A 44 19.25 17.44 26.92
N LYS A 45 18.58 17.42 28.09
CA LYS A 45 19.07 18.02 29.35
C LYS A 45 19.96 17.04 30.13
N PHE A 46 21.10 16.68 29.54
CA PHE A 46 22.00 15.64 30.09
C PHE A 46 22.44 15.88 31.54
N LYS A 47 22.80 17.11 31.92
CA LYS A 47 23.21 17.44 33.29
C LYS A 47 22.09 17.26 34.32
N ALA A 48 20.85 17.51 33.93
CA ALA A 48 19.70 17.32 34.81
C ALA A 48 19.41 15.83 34.99
N GLN A 49 19.51 15.07 33.89
CA GLN A 49 19.36 13.62 33.88
C GLN A 49 20.42 12.92 34.75
N GLU A 50 21.67 13.35 34.65
CA GLU A 50 22.78 12.85 35.47
C GLU A 50 22.52 13.05 36.97
N LYS A 51 22.17 14.27 37.38
CA LYS A 51 21.85 14.60 38.78
C LYS A 51 20.65 13.81 39.30
N LEU A 52 19.65 13.58 38.44
CA LEU A 52 18.48 12.79 38.77
C LEU A 52 18.88 11.32 39.06
N ILE A 53 19.69 10.71 38.18
CA ILE A 53 20.18 9.33 38.38
C ILE A 53 21.04 9.20 39.64
N GLN A 54 21.93 10.15 39.91
CA GLN A 54 22.80 10.14 41.10
C GLN A 54 22.01 10.08 42.42
N LYS A 55 20.81 10.68 42.46
CA LYS A 55 19.97 10.78 43.67
C LYS A 55 18.97 9.65 43.86
N SER A 56 18.79 8.78 42.86
CA SER A 56 17.65 7.86 42.78
C SER A 56 18.03 6.38 42.75
N GLY A 57 19.21 6.02 43.28
CA GLY A 57 19.79 4.68 43.16
C GLY A 57 18.89 3.53 43.67
N ASP A 58 18.04 3.81 44.66
CA ASP A 58 17.09 2.89 45.29
C ASP A 58 15.91 2.50 44.38
N ILE A 59 15.48 3.40 43.48
CA ILE A 59 14.34 3.16 42.57
C ILE A 59 14.75 2.80 41.14
N MET A 60 16.03 2.97 40.77
CA MET A 60 16.52 2.79 39.39
C MET A 60 16.16 1.42 38.80
N ALA A 61 16.30 0.35 39.59
CA ALA A 61 16.06 -1.01 39.12
C ALA A 61 14.59 -1.21 38.67
N ASP A 62 13.65 -0.70 39.46
CA ASP A 62 12.21 -0.79 39.19
C ASP A 62 11.82 0.09 38.01
N GLU A 63 12.40 1.28 37.89
CA GLU A 63 12.15 2.19 36.78
C GLU A 63 12.64 1.64 35.43
N ILE A 64 13.86 1.08 35.41
CA ILE A 64 14.39 0.41 34.22
C ILE A 64 13.50 -0.78 33.85
N PHE A 65 13.08 -1.56 34.84
CA PHE A 65 12.23 -2.73 34.60
C PHE A 65 10.84 -2.34 34.08
N GLY A 66 10.25 -1.28 34.62
CA GLY A 66 8.99 -0.74 34.14
C GLY A 66 9.06 -0.29 32.69
N LEU A 67 10.08 0.47 32.29
CA LEU A 67 10.27 0.85 30.88
C LEU A 67 10.44 -0.36 29.95
N ILE A 68 11.10 -1.43 30.43
CA ILE A 68 11.20 -2.69 29.67
C ILE A 68 9.81 -3.32 29.51
N ILE A 69 9.01 -3.39 30.57
CA ILE A 69 7.63 -3.92 30.50
C ILE A 69 6.78 -3.09 29.55
N ASP A 70 6.81 -1.77 29.67
CA ASP A 70 6.03 -0.87 28.83
C ASP A 70 6.43 -1.04 27.35
N SER A 71 7.72 -1.26 27.07
CA SER A 71 8.19 -1.54 25.71
C SER A 71 7.69 -2.87 25.15
N MET A 72 7.17 -3.78 25.97
CA MET A 72 6.69 -5.10 25.53
C MET A 72 5.22 -5.10 25.11
N ASP A 73 4.48 -4.01 25.31
CA ASP A 73 3.08 -3.89 24.87
C ASP A 73 2.96 -4.09 23.34
N ASP A 74 2.10 -5.03 22.93
CA ASP A 74 1.89 -5.43 21.53
C ASP A 74 1.22 -4.32 20.69
N GLU A 75 0.52 -3.37 21.31
CA GLU A 75 -0.13 -2.25 20.60
C GLU A 75 0.85 -1.11 20.26
N LEU A 76 2.08 -1.14 20.81
CA LEU A 76 3.06 -0.09 20.53
C LEU A 76 3.61 -0.15 19.11
N SER A 77 3.62 1.01 18.45
CA SER A 77 4.39 1.21 17.22
C SER A 77 5.88 1.00 17.47
N LEU A 78 6.60 0.54 16.45
CA LEU A 78 8.05 0.31 16.54
C LEU A 78 8.80 1.55 17.06
N GLY A 79 8.44 2.75 16.59
CA GLY A 79 9.08 3.99 17.03
C GLY A 79 8.91 4.26 18.53
N LYS A 80 7.72 3.98 19.10
CA LYS A 80 7.48 4.12 20.55
C LYS A 80 8.22 3.04 21.33
N ARG A 81 8.17 1.79 20.87
CA ARG A 81 8.88 0.66 21.47
C ARG A 81 10.39 0.92 21.57
N MET A 82 10.98 1.36 20.46
CA MET A 82 12.40 1.71 20.37
C MET A 82 12.76 2.87 21.31
N PHE A 83 11.90 3.90 21.39
CA PHE A 83 12.11 5.01 22.31
C PHE A 83 12.16 4.56 23.79
N LEU A 84 11.26 3.67 24.21
CA LEU A 84 11.24 3.15 25.57
C LEU A 84 12.48 2.30 25.88
N LEU A 85 12.89 1.44 24.95
CA LEU A 85 14.11 0.63 25.09
C LEU A 85 15.36 1.51 25.14
N ASP A 86 15.42 2.59 24.35
CA ASP A 86 16.54 3.52 24.33
C ASP A 86 16.61 4.35 25.64
N ALA A 87 15.47 4.82 26.13
CA ALA A 87 15.37 5.48 27.44
C ALA A 87 15.77 4.53 28.60
N ALA A 88 15.31 3.28 28.57
CA ALA A 88 15.70 2.26 29.53
C ALA A 88 17.20 1.96 29.47
N SER A 89 17.79 1.94 28.27
CA SER A 89 19.22 1.73 28.07
C SER A 89 20.02 2.88 28.68
N ALA A 90 19.66 4.12 28.38
CA ALA A 90 20.29 5.31 28.96
C ALA A 90 20.22 5.31 30.49
N MET A 91 19.06 4.92 31.04
CA MET A 91 18.85 4.78 32.48
C MET A 91 19.73 3.68 33.09
N ALA A 92 19.82 2.52 32.43
CA ALA A 92 20.65 1.40 32.87
C ALA A 92 22.16 1.70 32.82
N HIS A 93 22.62 2.42 31.80
CA HIS A 93 24.01 2.90 31.72
C HIS A 93 24.33 3.90 32.84
N GLY A 94 23.43 4.83 33.11
CA GLY A 94 23.58 5.74 34.25
C GLY A 94 23.57 5.00 35.59
N TYR A 95 22.67 4.04 35.77
CA TYR A 95 22.60 3.22 36.98
C TYR A 95 23.87 2.40 37.19
N ASP A 96 24.43 1.82 36.12
CA ASP A 96 25.70 1.10 36.21
C ASP A 96 26.86 2.01 36.61
N HIS A 97 26.93 3.19 36.00
CA HIS A 97 28.02 4.13 36.23
C HIS A 97 28.02 4.70 37.66
N TYR A 98 26.86 5.10 38.18
CA TYR A 98 26.76 5.76 39.48
C TYR A 98 26.51 4.81 40.66
N HIS A 99 25.90 3.64 40.42
CA HIS A 99 25.45 2.74 41.48
C HIS A 99 25.82 1.26 41.24
N GLY A 100 26.47 0.92 40.12
CA GLY A 100 27.01 -0.43 39.84
C GLY A 100 25.99 -1.53 39.55
N GLY A 101 24.69 -1.22 39.47
CA GLY A 101 23.61 -2.21 39.35
C GLY A 101 23.07 -2.43 37.92
N GLY A 102 23.62 -1.73 36.92
CA GLY A 102 23.02 -1.62 35.58
C GLY A 102 23.40 -2.74 34.60
N LYS A 103 24.53 -3.44 34.76
CA LYS A 103 25.04 -4.43 33.79
C LYS A 103 24.00 -5.46 33.32
N LYS A 104 23.20 -6.00 34.26
CA LYS A 104 22.18 -7.01 33.95
C LYS A 104 21.07 -6.45 33.05
N PHE A 105 20.71 -5.19 33.25
CA PHE A 105 19.69 -4.50 32.48
C PHE A 105 20.21 -4.14 31.09
N ILE A 106 21.42 -3.59 31.00
CA ILE A 106 22.08 -3.27 29.71
C ILE A 106 22.07 -4.51 28.80
N LYS A 107 22.57 -5.66 29.30
CA LYS A 107 22.60 -6.91 28.53
C LYS A 107 21.20 -7.37 28.09
N LYS A 108 20.18 -7.19 28.94
CA LYS A 108 18.79 -7.56 28.62
C LYS A 108 18.21 -6.62 27.55
N ILE A 109 18.39 -5.31 27.71
CA ILE A 109 17.88 -4.28 26.81
C ILE A 109 18.55 -4.40 25.44
N ASP A 110 19.87 -4.59 25.38
CA ASP A 110 20.60 -4.82 24.12
C ASP A 110 20.05 -6.01 23.34
N LYS A 111 19.72 -7.11 24.05
CA LYS A 111 19.11 -8.28 23.42
C LYS A 111 17.73 -7.97 22.85
N LEU A 112 16.92 -7.17 23.56
CA LEU A 112 15.60 -6.74 23.09
C LEU A 112 15.71 -5.81 21.87
N ILE A 113 16.58 -4.80 21.93
CA ILE A 113 16.85 -3.89 20.81
C ILE A 113 17.29 -4.67 19.56
N LYS A 114 18.26 -5.59 19.71
CA LYS A 114 18.70 -6.44 18.59
C LYS A 114 17.58 -7.29 18.01
N LYS A 115 16.69 -7.83 18.85
CA LYS A 115 15.53 -8.62 18.39
C LYS A 115 14.56 -7.76 17.59
N GLU A 116 14.22 -6.56 18.05
CA GLU A 116 13.31 -5.66 17.34
C GLU A 116 13.91 -5.15 16.03
N LEU A 117 15.20 -4.81 16.02
CA LEU A 117 15.90 -4.43 14.79
C LEU A 117 15.98 -5.58 13.78
N ALA A 118 16.18 -6.83 14.23
CA ALA A 118 16.19 -7.99 13.36
C ALA A 118 14.81 -8.24 12.72
N LYS A 119 13.74 -8.16 13.52
CA LYS A 119 12.36 -8.24 13.01
C LYS A 119 12.07 -7.15 11.97
N GLU A 120 12.48 -5.92 12.24
CA GLU A 120 12.28 -4.80 11.31
C GLU A 120 13.14 -4.94 10.04
N ALA A 121 14.36 -5.46 10.16
CA ALA A 121 15.21 -5.75 9.02
C ALA A 121 14.60 -6.84 8.13
N GLU A 122 14.06 -7.91 8.71
CA GLU A 122 13.35 -8.97 8.00
C GLU A 122 12.10 -8.41 7.30
N ARG A 123 11.26 -7.65 8.01
CA ARG A 123 10.09 -6.97 7.44
C ARG A 123 10.46 -6.05 6.27
N ASN A 124 11.55 -5.28 6.41
CA ASN A 124 12.01 -4.39 5.35
C ASN A 124 12.60 -5.16 4.16
N ALA A 125 13.35 -6.23 4.41
CA ALA A 125 13.88 -7.09 3.36
C ALA A 125 12.73 -7.72 2.55
N GLU A 126 11.71 -8.22 3.24
CA GLU A 126 10.49 -8.73 2.64
C GLU A 126 9.77 -7.65 1.81
N LEU A 127 9.52 -6.47 2.38
CA LEU A 127 8.90 -5.35 1.64
C LEU A 127 9.70 -4.95 0.39
N MET A 128 11.02 -4.96 0.47
CA MET A 128 11.89 -4.66 -0.67
C MET A 128 11.88 -5.77 -1.72
N ALA A 129 11.77 -7.04 -1.32
CA ALA A 129 11.63 -8.17 -2.23
C ALA A 129 10.37 -8.01 -3.09
N TRP A 130 9.23 -7.65 -2.49
CA TRP A 130 7.99 -7.44 -3.24
C TRP A 130 8.02 -6.18 -4.09
N LYS A 131 8.63 -5.08 -3.62
CA LYS A 131 8.80 -3.86 -4.44
C LYS A 131 9.52 -4.12 -5.75
N LYS A 132 10.43 -5.10 -5.80
CA LYS A 132 11.10 -5.50 -7.05
C LYS A 132 10.09 -6.07 -8.05
N GLU A 133 9.12 -6.85 -7.58
CA GLU A 133 8.06 -7.42 -8.43
C GLU A 133 7.10 -6.33 -8.96
N GLU A 134 6.93 -5.27 -8.18
CA GLU A 134 6.09 -4.11 -8.52
C GLU A 134 6.85 -3.00 -9.27
N ARG A 135 8.10 -3.23 -9.67
CA ARG A 135 8.93 -2.18 -10.29
C ARG A 135 8.41 -1.74 -11.65
N PHE A 136 7.73 -2.64 -12.36
CA PHE A 136 7.13 -2.34 -13.65
C PHE A 136 5.74 -1.74 -13.42
N LEU A 137 5.44 -0.61 -14.07
CA LEU A 137 4.21 0.13 -13.80
C LEU A 137 2.98 -0.76 -13.99
N GLY A 138 2.13 -0.76 -12.97
CA GLY A 138 0.91 -1.53 -12.88
C GLY A 138 1.10 -2.95 -12.35
N ASN A 139 2.32 -3.46 -12.19
CA ASN A 139 2.50 -4.71 -11.46
C ASN A 139 2.20 -4.49 -9.98
N PHE A 140 1.48 -5.43 -9.37
CA PHE A 140 1.38 -5.49 -7.92
C PHE A 140 1.27 -6.92 -7.40
N VAL A 141 1.77 -7.13 -6.19
CA VAL A 141 1.73 -8.43 -5.52
C VAL A 141 0.52 -8.48 -4.59
N MET A 142 -0.31 -9.51 -4.76
CA MET A 142 -1.46 -9.79 -3.91
C MET A 142 -1.02 -10.71 -2.77
N LYS A 143 -1.07 -10.19 -1.53
CA LYS A 143 -0.61 -10.87 -0.31
C LYS A 143 -1.70 -11.04 0.76
N ALA A 144 -2.96 -10.77 0.44
CA ALA A 144 -4.04 -10.78 1.44
C ALA A 144 -4.24 -12.17 2.07
N HIS A 145 -3.96 -13.24 1.31
CA HIS A 145 -4.09 -14.65 1.72
C HIS A 145 -2.73 -15.37 1.67
N GLU A 146 -1.66 -14.70 2.04
CA GLU A 146 -0.29 -15.24 1.94
C GLU A 146 -0.10 -16.52 2.74
N LYS A 147 -0.71 -16.62 3.93
CA LYS A 147 -0.61 -17.80 4.77
C LYS A 147 -1.23 -19.02 4.08
N GLU A 148 -2.44 -18.87 3.56
CA GLU A 148 -3.18 -19.91 2.86
C GLU A 148 -2.46 -20.34 1.57
N MET A 149 -1.89 -19.38 0.83
CA MET A 149 -1.07 -19.69 -0.34
C MET A 149 0.18 -20.50 0.04
N ASN A 150 0.89 -20.09 1.09
CA ASN A 150 2.09 -20.80 1.55
C ASN A 150 1.78 -22.22 2.05
N GLU A 151 0.66 -22.42 2.76
CA GLU A 151 0.20 -23.74 3.20
C GLU A 151 -0.15 -24.66 2.01
N ALA A 152 -0.63 -24.08 0.91
CA ALA A 152 -0.86 -24.78 -0.36
C ALA A 152 0.41 -24.91 -1.23
N GLY A 153 1.58 -24.45 -0.77
CA GLY A 153 2.83 -24.48 -1.54
C GLY A 153 2.86 -23.48 -2.71
N LEU A 154 2.00 -22.47 -2.69
CA LEU A 154 1.87 -21.45 -3.73
C LEU A 154 2.56 -20.15 -3.31
N ALA A 155 3.24 -19.51 -4.25
CA ALA A 155 3.76 -18.17 -4.06
C ALA A 155 2.62 -17.13 -4.08
N PRO A 156 2.83 -15.92 -3.53
CA PRO A 156 1.90 -14.82 -3.75
C PRO A 156 1.64 -14.54 -5.23
N VAL A 157 0.45 -14.01 -5.54
CA VAL A 157 0.07 -13.70 -6.92
C VAL A 157 0.71 -12.38 -7.35
N ILE A 158 1.29 -12.34 -8.54
CA ILE A 158 1.65 -11.10 -9.23
C ILE A 158 0.60 -10.79 -10.29
N TYR A 159 0.01 -9.61 -10.23
CA TYR A 159 -0.92 -9.14 -11.25
C TYR A 159 -0.25 -8.09 -12.14
N PRO A 160 0.00 -8.40 -13.42
CA PRO A 160 0.58 -7.47 -14.37
C PRO A 160 -0.51 -6.71 -15.13
N HIS A 161 -0.82 -5.47 -14.72
CA HIS A 161 -1.80 -4.65 -15.45
C HIS A 161 -1.44 -4.50 -16.92
N TRP A 162 -0.16 -4.34 -17.25
CA TRP A 162 0.25 -4.10 -18.62
C TRP A 162 -0.12 -5.26 -19.56
N VAL A 163 -0.01 -6.52 -19.12
CA VAL A 163 -0.43 -7.68 -19.92
C VAL A 163 -1.92 -7.64 -20.22
N HIS A 164 -2.73 -7.23 -19.23
CA HIS A 164 -4.18 -7.11 -19.39
C HIS A 164 -4.56 -5.90 -20.25
N ARG A 165 -3.83 -4.79 -20.11
CA ARG A 165 -4.06 -3.54 -20.84
C ARG A 165 -3.74 -3.60 -22.33
N ILE A 166 -3.06 -4.66 -22.79
CA ILE A 166 -2.96 -4.95 -24.22
C ILE A 166 -4.34 -5.29 -24.80
N TRP A 167 -5.22 -5.88 -23.99
CA TRP A 167 -6.52 -6.41 -24.45
C TRP A 167 -7.71 -5.57 -24.01
N TYR A 168 -7.61 -4.94 -22.84
CA TYR A 168 -8.76 -4.34 -22.17
C TYR A 168 -8.44 -2.92 -21.69
N GLU A 169 -9.40 -2.02 -21.86
CA GLU A 169 -9.38 -0.71 -21.21
C GLU A 169 -9.63 -0.85 -19.71
N CYS A 170 -9.29 0.17 -18.93
CA CYS A 170 -9.46 0.12 -17.47
C CYS A 170 -10.94 -0.03 -17.09
N SER A 171 -11.84 0.54 -17.90
CA SER A 171 -13.30 0.49 -17.77
C SER A 171 -13.89 -0.92 -17.79
N VAL A 172 -13.19 -1.89 -18.40
CA VAL A 172 -13.60 -3.30 -18.45
C VAL A 172 -13.51 -3.94 -17.07
N CYS A 173 -12.42 -3.68 -16.35
CA CYS A 173 -12.20 -4.25 -15.02
C CYS A 173 -12.71 -3.35 -13.89
N HIS A 174 -12.68 -2.03 -14.09
CA HIS A 174 -12.96 -1.04 -13.06
C HIS A 174 -14.18 -0.18 -13.41
N GLN A 175 -15.13 0.04 -12.48
CA GLN A 175 -15.14 -0.38 -11.08
C GLN A 175 -16.02 -1.62 -10.80
N GLU A 176 -16.49 -2.32 -11.82
CA GLU A 176 -17.48 -3.40 -11.66
C GLU A 176 -16.86 -4.69 -11.12
N LEU A 177 -15.79 -5.19 -11.74
CA LEU A 177 -15.12 -6.42 -11.29
C LEU A 177 -14.18 -6.15 -10.11
N PHE A 178 -13.51 -4.99 -10.14
CA PHE A 178 -12.54 -4.61 -9.12
C PHE A 178 -12.65 -3.14 -8.76
N VAL A 179 -12.49 -2.84 -7.48
CA VAL A 179 -12.24 -1.47 -6.99
C VAL A 179 -10.76 -1.13 -7.19
N MET A 180 -10.44 0.07 -7.68
CA MET A 180 -9.05 0.55 -7.87
C MET A 180 -8.36 0.93 -6.56
N LYS A 181 -8.44 0.06 -5.55
CA LYS A 181 -7.81 0.28 -4.26
C LYS A 181 -7.25 -1.04 -3.75
N ARG A 182 -5.95 -1.05 -3.49
CA ARG A 182 -5.28 -2.23 -2.91
C ARG A 182 -5.98 -2.64 -1.62
N TRP A 183 -6.06 -3.96 -1.41
CA TRP A 183 -6.64 -4.59 -0.23
C TRP A 183 -8.15 -4.38 -0.04
N ARG A 184 -8.85 -3.84 -1.04
CA ARG A 184 -10.31 -3.67 -0.98
C ARG A 184 -11.07 -4.76 -1.72
N ASN A 185 -10.44 -5.41 -2.69
CA ASN A 185 -11.00 -6.55 -3.37
C ASN A 185 -10.68 -7.80 -2.55
N GLU A 186 -11.72 -8.44 -2.01
CA GLU A 186 -11.61 -9.74 -1.39
C GLU A 186 -11.65 -10.79 -2.50
N ILE A 187 -10.49 -11.27 -2.91
CA ILE A 187 -10.32 -12.26 -3.99
C ILE A 187 -10.12 -13.62 -3.34
N SER A 188 -10.91 -14.62 -3.74
CA SER A 188 -10.79 -15.99 -3.26
C SER A 188 -10.96 -16.97 -4.40
N HIS A 189 -10.41 -18.18 -4.25
CA HIS A 189 -10.61 -19.26 -5.21
C HIS A 189 -12.11 -19.55 -5.44
N GLU A 190 -12.93 -19.52 -4.37
CA GLU A 190 -14.38 -19.69 -4.46
C GLU A 190 -15.03 -18.68 -5.41
N LYS A 191 -14.69 -17.39 -5.28
CA LYS A 191 -15.22 -16.34 -6.17
C LYS A 191 -14.75 -16.53 -7.60
N ILE A 192 -13.50 -16.95 -7.80
CA ILE A 192 -12.93 -17.24 -9.11
C ILE A 192 -13.68 -18.39 -9.78
N THR A 193 -13.89 -19.52 -9.08
CA THR A 193 -14.67 -20.65 -9.62
C THR A 193 -16.13 -20.31 -9.89
N ALA A 194 -16.68 -19.32 -9.18
CA ALA A 194 -18.02 -18.82 -9.42
C ALA A 194 -18.11 -17.80 -10.59
N GLY A 195 -17.05 -17.65 -11.40
CA GLY A 195 -17.02 -16.74 -12.55
C GLY A 195 -16.88 -15.27 -12.18
N LYS A 196 -16.44 -14.95 -10.95
CA LYS A 196 -16.26 -13.56 -10.48
C LYS A 196 -14.78 -13.18 -10.50
N GLN A 197 -14.52 -11.88 -10.53
CA GLN A 197 -13.16 -11.32 -10.46
C GLN A 197 -12.26 -11.92 -11.54
N CYS A 198 -11.17 -12.63 -11.18
CA CYS A 198 -10.30 -13.27 -12.16
C CYS A 198 -11.05 -14.29 -13.02
N GLY A 199 -12.02 -15.00 -12.42
CA GLY A 199 -12.84 -16.00 -13.10
C GLY A 199 -13.86 -15.42 -14.09
N ALA A 200 -14.05 -14.09 -14.12
CA ALA A 200 -14.87 -13.46 -15.15
C ALA A 200 -14.23 -13.56 -16.55
N CYS A 201 -12.92 -13.85 -16.61
CA CYS A 201 -12.18 -14.04 -17.85
C CYS A 201 -11.31 -15.30 -17.85
N HIS A 202 -10.78 -15.73 -16.70
CA HIS A 202 -10.04 -16.99 -16.57
C HIS A 202 -10.99 -18.17 -16.38
N ASP A 203 -11.85 -18.37 -17.37
CA ASP A 203 -12.98 -19.32 -17.40
C ASP A 203 -12.73 -20.52 -18.32
N GLY A 204 -11.56 -20.59 -18.98
CA GLY A 204 -11.23 -21.61 -19.98
C GLY A 204 -11.61 -21.21 -21.41
N THR A 205 -12.34 -20.11 -21.59
CA THR A 205 -12.82 -19.61 -22.90
C THR A 205 -12.14 -18.31 -23.29
N ILE A 206 -12.31 -17.25 -22.50
CA ILE A 206 -11.70 -15.93 -22.74
C ILE A 206 -10.19 -16.02 -22.49
N ALA A 207 -9.83 -16.58 -21.35
CA ALA A 207 -8.47 -16.91 -20.95
C ALA A 207 -8.41 -18.33 -20.39
N PHE A 208 -7.19 -18.79 -20.06
CA PHE A 208 -6.99 -20.12 -19.45
C PHE A 208 -7.81 -20.25 -18.15
N GLY A 209 -8.31 -21.45 -17.85
CA GLY A 209 -9.10 -21.71 -16.64
C GLY A 209 -8.27 -21.52 -15.37
N ALA A 210 -8.74 -20.69 -14.44
CA ALA A 210 -8.03 -20.42 -13.19
C ALA A 210 -8.17 -21.55 -12.14
N ASP A 211 -9.09 -22.50 -12.35
CA ASP A 211 -9.35 -23.67 -11.51
C ASP A 211 -8.58 -24.92 -11.96
N GLU A 212 -7.93 -24.87 -13.12
CA GLU A 212 -7.05 -25.94 -13.61
C GLU A 212 -5.74 -25.98 -12.82
N LYS A 213 -5.40 -27.16 -12.28
CA LYS A 213 -4.20 -27.36 -11.45
C LYS A 213 -2.89 -26.92 -12.14
N ASP A 214 -2.78 -27.15 -13.44
CA ASP A 214 -1.58 -26.82 -14.21
C ASP A 214 -1.43 -25.30 -14.44
N ASN A 215 -2.47 -24.51 -14.13
CA ASN A 215 -2.47 -23.06 -14.30
C ASN A 215 -2.19 -22.29 -13.01
N CYS A 216 -2.08 -22.93 -11.83
CA CYS A 216 -1.82 -22.22 -10.57
C CYS A 216 -0.55 -21.35 -10.66
N GLU A 217 0.51 -21.90 -11.25
CA GLU A 217 1.78 -21.19 -11.42
C GLU A 217 1.75 -20.10 -12.50
N ARG A 218 0.62 -19.84 -13.19
CA ARG A 218 0.51 -18.69 -14.09
C ARG A 218 0.30 -17.38 -13.34
N CYS A 219 -0.34 -17.45 -12.17
CA CYS A 219 -0.63 -16.31 -11.30
C CYS A 219 0.29 -16.29 -10.08
N HIS A 220 0.49 -17.45 -9.44
CA HIS A 220 1.29 -17.63 -8.23
C HIS A 220 2.80 -17.67 -8.53
N LEU A 221 3.33 -16.52 -8.97
CA LEU A 221 4.69 -16.35 -9.47
C LEU A 221 5.56 -15.39 -8.67
N ALA A 222 5.02 -14.63 -7.71
CA ALA A 222 5.81 -13.60 -7.04
C ALA A 222 7.06 -14.20 -6.37
N GLY A 223 8.24 -13.66 -6.70
CA GLY A 223 9.52 -14.17 -6.20
C GLY A 223 10.07 -15.41 -6.93
N LYS A 224 9.33 -15.99 -7.89
CA LYS A 224 9.81 -17.07 -8.75
C LYS A 224 10.60 -16.54 -9.95
N PRO A 225 11.57 -17.29 -10.53
CA PRO A 225 12.34 -16.85 -11.70
C PRO A 225 11.48 -16.46 -12.91
N GLU A 226 10.34 -17.11 -13.10
CA GLU A 226 9.41 -16.93 -14.21
C GLU A 226 8.74 -15.55 -14.17
N ALA A 227 8.64 -14.89 -13.01
CA ALA A 227 8.10 -13.54 -12.89
C ALA A 227 8.96 -12.48 -13.59
N LYS A 228 10.23 -12.76 -13.88
CA LYS A 228 11.15 -11.81 -14.54
C LYS A 228 10.60 -11.25 -15.86
N LYS A 229 9.86 -12.05 -16.63
CA LYS A 229 9.23 -11.63 -17.89
C LYS A 229 8.12 -10.60 -17.71
N LEU A 230 7.53 -10.52 -16.51
CA LEU A 230 6.49 -9.54 -16.19
C LEU A 230 7.08 -8.17 -15.84
N HIS A 231 8.41 -8.07 -15.72
CA HIS A 231 9.10 -6.86 -15.32
C HIS A 231 9.78 -6.11 -16.47
N ASN A 232 9.60 -6.58 -17.70
CA ASN A 232 10.10 -5.95 -18.90
C ASN A 232 9.21 -6.30 -20.11
N ALA A 233 8.83 -5.30 -20.89
CA ALA A 233 8.05 -5.46 -22.11
C ALA A 233 8.90 -5.88 -23.33
N ASP A 234 10.24 -5.92 -23.22
CA ASP A 234 11.12 -6.24 -24.35
C ASP A 234 11.01 -7.69 -24.86
N HIS A 235 10.46 -8.61 -24.05
CA HIS A 235 10.35 -10.04 -24.38
C HIS A 235 8.95 -10.44 -24.82
N LEU A 236 8.25 -9.57 -25.54
CA LEU A 236 6.88 -9.85 -25.96
C LEU A 236 6.84 -10.89 -27.06
N ASP A 237 6.02 -11.91 -26.83
CA ASP A 237 5.68 -12.92 -27.82
C ASP A 237 4.56 -12.36 -28.71
N HIS A 238 4.96 -11.68 -29.78
CA HIS A 238 4.04 -11.06 -30.73
C HIS A 238 3.09 -12.08 -31.39
N GLU A 239 3.54 -13.33 -31.59
CA GLU A 239 2.71 -14.37 -32.17
C GLU A 239 1.60 -14.77 -31.20
N ASN A 240 1.95 -15.02 -29.93
CA ASN A 240 0.97 -15.33 -28.90
C ASN A 240 0.01 -14.16 -28.66
N ILE A 241 0.51 -12.92 -28.70
CA ILE A 241 -0.32 -11.72 -28.63
C ILE A 241 -1.32 -11.72 -29.79
N SER A 242 -0.89 -11.80 -31.05
CA SER A 242 -1.81 -11.84 -32.19
C SER A 242 -2.87 -12.95 -32.07
N LYS A 243 -2.49 -14.14 -31.57
CA LYS A 243 -3.45 -15.25 -31.33
C LYS A 243 -4.49 -14.90 -30.26
N VAL A 244 -4.05 -14.31 -29.14
CA VAL A 244 -4.96 -13.89 -28.07
C VAL A 244 -5.87 -12.76 -28.55
N ALA A 245 -5.32 -11.78 -29.28
CA ALA A 245 -6.07 -10.67 -29.88
C ALA A 245 -7.25 -11.20 -30.71
N ALA A 246 -6.96 -12.10 -31.64
CA ALA A 246 -7.96 -12.74 -32.50
C ALA A 246 -9.00 -13.54 -31.70
N ARG A 247 -8.59 -14.20 -30.61
CA ARG A 247 -9.51 -14.98 -29.76
C ARG A 247 -10.48 -14.08 -28.99
N VAL A 248 -10.00 -12.99 -28.41
CA VAL A 248 -10.82 -12.10 -27.57
C VAL A 248 -11.53 -11.01 -28.38
N GLY A 249 -11.18 -10.84 -29.66
CA GLY A 249 -11.72 -9.79 -30.52
C GLY A 249 -11.05 -8.43 -30.34
N ALA A 250 -9.84 -8.39 -29.76
CA ALA A 250 -9.03 -7.18 -29.67
C ALA A 250 -8.19 -6.99 -30.94
N GLU A 251 -7.84 -5.74 -31.26
CA GLU A 251 -6.99 -5.45 -32.42
C GLU A 251 -5.52 -5.40 -32.02
N TRP A 252 -4.66 -6.05 -32.80
CA TRP A 252 -3.21 -5.99 -32.64
C TRP A 252 -2.51 -6.06 -34.01
N HIS A 253 -1.74 -5.01 -34.32
CA HIS A 253 -1.03 -4.80 -35.57
C HIS A 253 0.49 -4.78 -35.33
N ALA A 254 1.06 -5.97 -35.18
CA ALA A 254 2.49 -6.13 -34.91
C ALA A 254 3.38 -5.53 -36.02
N ASP A 255 2.88 -5.49 -37.26
CA ASP A 255 3.53 -4.90 -38.44
C ASP A 255 3.78 -3.40 -38.32
N LYS A 256 3.00 -2.69 -37.48
CA LYS A 256 3.14 -1.26 -37.24
C LYS A 256 4.10 -0.92 -36.10
N LEU A 257 4.65 -1.92 -35.41
CA LEU A 257 5.58 -1.69 -34.31
C LEU A 257 6.94 -1.16 -34.81
N PRO A 258 7.46 -0.07 -34.24
CA PRO A 258 8.81 0.41 -34.54
C PRO A 258 9.86 -0.66 -34.22
N ASP A 259 10.60 -1.13 -35.23
CA ASP A 259 11.57 -2.23 -35.14
C ASP A 259 11.00 -3.54 -34.54
N GLY A 260 9.68 -3.75 -34.64
CA GLY A 260 9.02 -4.89 -34.00
C GLY A 260 9.05 -4.85 -32.47
N ARG A 261 9.30 -3.68 -31.84
CA ARG A 261 9.37 -3.53 -30.38
C ARG A 261 8.25 -2.64 -29.86
N MET A 262 7.86 -2.89 -28.60
CA MET A 262 6.93 -1.99 -27.92
C MET A 262 7.54 -0.58 -27.78
N PRO A 263 6.78 0.48 -28.10
CA PRO A 263 7.20 1.83 -27.81
C PRO A 263 7.23 2.00 -26.29
N VAL A 264 8.40 2.34 -25.77
CA VAL A 264 8.63 2.64 -24.36
C VAL A 264 9.14 4.06 -24.20
N ASP A 265 8.84 4.66 -23.06
CA ASP A 265 9.40 5.94 -22.67
C ASP A 265 10.89 5.81 -22.28
N LYS A 266 11.54 6.96 -22.04
CA LYS A 266 12.95 7.02 -21.61
C LYS A 266 13.26 6.30 -20.28
N TYR A 267 12.24 5.86 -19.56
CA TYR A 267 12.35 5.09 -18.32
C TYR A 267 12.03 3.60 -18.52
N GLY A 268 11.74 3.17 -19.76
CA GLY A 268 11.45 1.78 -20.11
C GLY A 268 10.01 1.36 -19.85
N PHE A 269 9.07 2.30 -19.67
CA PHE A 269 7.66 1.98 -19.51
C PHE A 269 6.89 2.13 -20.81
N ILE A 270 5.91 1.24 -21.06
CA ILE A 270 5.11 1.23 -22.29
C ILE A 270 4.42 2.58 -22.50
N ASP A 271 4.57 3.13 -23.70
CA ASP A 271 3.85 4.30 -24.18
C ASP A 271 2.52 3.88 -24.84
N TRP A 272 1.51 3.72 -24.00
CA TRP A 272 0.16 3.32 -24.42
C TRP A 272 -0.50 4.32 -25.39
N LEU A 273 -0.16 5.61 -25.28
CA LEU A 273 -0.71 6.64 -26.15
C LEU A 273 -0.09 6.56 -27.54
N ALA A 274 1.21 6.30 -27.63
CA ALA A 274 1.87 6.03 -28.91
C ALA A 274 1.24 4.80 -29.60
N LEU A 275 0.99 3.72 -28.86
CA LEU A 275 0.34 2.52 -29.39
C LEU A 275 -1.05 2.79 -29.99
N LYS A 276 -1.91 3.52 -29.27
CA LYS A 276 -3.28 3.85 -29.74
C LYS A 276 -3.23 4.84 -30.90
N ARG A 277 -2.39 5.88 -30.81
CA ARG A 277 -2.20 6.89 -31.87
C ARG A 277 -1.70 6.28 -33.18
N ASP A 278 -0.74 5.37 -33.10
CA ASP A 278 -0.12 4.76 -34.28
C ASP A 278 -0.95 3.56 -34.80
N GLY A 279 -2.13 3.31 -34.20
CA GLY A 279 -3.07 2.27 -34.61
C GLY A 279 -2.48 0.87 -34.52
N ILE A 280 -1.60 0.65 -33.53
CA ILE A 280 -0.96 -0.64 -33.27
C ILE A 280 -1.92 -1.57 -32.52
N PHE A 281 -2.83 -1.01 -31.73
CA PHE A 281 -3.84 -1.80 -31.03
C PHE A 281 -5.11 -0.99 -30.75
N GLN A 282 -6.20 -1.72 -30.56
CA GLN A 282 -7.45 -1.19 -30.02
C GLN A 282 -7.94 -2.16 -28.93
N PRO A 283 -7.77 -1.82 -27.64
CA PRO A 283 -8.25 -2.64 -26.55
C PRO A 283 -9.79 -2.62 -26.50
N LEU A 284 -10.37 -3.69 -25.96
CA LEU A 284 -11.79 -3.82 -25.74
C LEU A 284 -12.25 -2.87 -24.64
N GLU A 285 -13.43 -2.28 -24.85
CA GLU A 285 -14.05 -1.29 -23.97
C GLU A 285 -15.09 -1.94 -23.02
N SER A 286 -15.56 -3.15 -23.35
CA SER A 286 -16.47 -3.98 -22.56
C SER A 286 -16.21 -5.47 -22.85
N LEU A 287 -16.52 -6.34 -21.89
CA LEU A 287 -16.48 -7.81 -22.11
C LEU A 287 -17.66 -8.28 -22.98
N ASN A 288 -18.84 -7.67 -22.81
CA ASN A 288 -20.09 -8.18 -23.38
C ASN A 288 -20.83 -7.15 -24.25
N GLY A 289 -20.22 -5.98 -24.51
CA GLY A 289 -20.84 -4.86 -25.23
C GLY A 289 -21.90 -4.09 -24.44
N ASP A 290 -21.98 -4.33 -23.13
CA ASP A 290 -22.93 -3.69 -22.20
C ASP A 290 -22.55 -2.25 -21.81
N TYR A 291 -21.32 -1.85 -22.13
CA TYR A 291 -20.80 -0.52 -21.84
C TYR A 291 -20.25 0.11 -23.13
N LYS A 292 -20.62 1.36 -23.35
CA LYS A 292 -20.05 2.23 -24.39
C LYS A 292 -19.38 3.41 -23.70
N PRO A 293 -18.09 3.66 -23.94
CA PRO A 293 -17.44 4.88 -23.47
C PRO A 293 -18.14 6.11 -24.03
N GLU A 294 -18.35 7.09 -23.16
CA GLU A 294 -18.77 8.44 -23.55
C GLU A 294 -17.59 9.37 -23.26
N PRO A 295 -16.62 9.45 -24.19
CA PRO A 295 -15.45 10.31 -23.99
C PRO A 295 -15.90 11.77 -23.92
N LEU A 296 -15.30 12.49 -22.98
CA LEU A 296 -15.56 13.91 -22.78
C LEU A 296 -14.40 14.70 -23.36
N ASP A 297 -14.66 15.52 -24.36
CA ASP A 297 -13.65 16.36 -25.02
C ASP A 297 -13.61 17.77 -24.42
N ASP A 298 -13.26 17.86 -23.14
CA ASP A 298 -12.95 19.11 -22.48
C ASP A 298 -11.54 19.09 -21.88
N GLN A 299 -11.05 20.28 -21.60
CA GLN A 299 -9.70 20.50 -21.08
C GLN A 299 -9.74 21.31 -19.79
N ILE A 300 -8.81 21.01 -18.89
CA ILE A 300 -8.63 21.74 -17.64
C ILE A 300 -7.20 22.29 -17.58
N LEU A 301 -7.09 23.62 -17.52
CA LEU A 301 -5.85 24.33 -17.30
C LEU A 301 -5.55 24.46 -15.80
N PHE A 302 -4.53 23.77 -15.33
CA PHE A 302 -4.00 23.90 -13.98
C PHE A 302 -2.87 24.92 -13.93
N ILE A 303 -3.08 26.01 -13.20
CA ILE A 303 -2.09 27.08 -13.06
C ILE A 303 -0.98 26.67 -12.08
N SER A 304 0.24 26.55 -12.60
CA SER A 304 1.42 26.15 -11.83
C SER A 304 1.97 27.31 -11.01
N LYS A 305 2.00 27.13 -9.68
CA LYS A 305 2.64 28.09 -8.74
C LYS A 305 4.16 27.97 -8.66
N SER A 306 4.74 26.97 -9.34
CA SER A 306 6.19 26.79 -9.42
C SER A 306 6.78 27.63 -10.55
N LYS A 307 8.06 27.48 -10.88
CA LYS A 307 8.64 28.08 -12.10
C LYS A 307 8.30 27.30 -13.39
N LEU A 308 7.84 26.06 -13.27
CA LEU A 308 7.46 25.22 -14.41
C LEU A 308 6.19 25.74 -15.08
N ALA A 309 6.04 25.42 -16.36
CA ALA A 309 4.85 25.59 -17.19
C ALA A 309 3.54 25.17 -16.47
N ASN A 310 2.42 25.69 -16.94
CA ASN A 310 1.09 25.22 -16.56
C ASN A 310 0.87 23.78 -17.06
N VAL A 311 -0.17 23.13 -16.54
CA VAL A 311 -0.54 21.78 -16.93
C VAL A 311 -1.89 21.84 -17.64
N LEU A 312 -1.94 21.36 -18.87
CA LEU A 312 -3.19 21.16 -19.61
C LEU A 312 -3.60 19.70 -19.48
N PHE A 313 -4.71 19.45 -18.78
CA PHE A 313 -5.32 18.15 -18.66
C PHE A 313 -6.42 18.01 -19.72
N SER A 314 -6.55 16.83 -20.33
CA SER A 314 -7.58 16.50 -21.32
C SER A 314 -8.41 15.35 -20.78
N HIS A 315 -9.74 15.52 -20.69
CA HIS A 315 -10.61 14.40 -20.38
C HIS A 315 -10.65 13.40 -21.53
N ASP A 316 -10.55 13.80 -22.80
CA ASP A 316 -10.61 12.86 -23.94
C ASP A 316 -9.57 11.74 -23.80
N ILE A 317 -8.32 12.11 -23.49
CA ILE A 317 -7.23 11.14 -23.28
C ILE A 317 -7.50 10.21 -22.08
N HIS A 318 -8.25 10.63 -21.07
CA HIS A 318 -8.49 9.84 -19.87
C HIS A 318 -9.80 9.03 -19.96
N SER A 319 -10.89 9.69 -20.33
CA SER A 319 -12.24 9.12 -20.48
C SER A 319 -12.33 8.10 -21.62
N SER A 320 -11.43 8.15 -22.60
CA SER A 320 -11.23 7.09 -23.60
C SER A 320 -10.50 5.84 -23.08
N TRP A 321 -10.23 5.74 -21.77
CA TRP A 321 -9.62 4.57 -21.14
C TRP A 321 -10.30 4.17 -19.82
N ILE A 322 -10.93 5.12 -19.13
CA ILE A 322 -11.46 4.95 -17.77
C ILE A 322 -12.87 5.55 -17.67
N ARG A 323 -13.70 4.99 -16.79
CA ARG A 323 -15.07 5.52 -16.54
C ARG A 323 -15.04 6.76 -15.64
N CYS A 324 -16.02 7.66 -15.73
CA CYS A 324 -16.10 8.88 -14.91
C CYS A 324 -15.99 8.61 -13.40
N ASN A 325 -16.66 7.56 -12.90
CA ASN A 325 -16.65 7.17 -11.49
C ASN A 325 -15.27 6.68 -10.99
N SER A 326 -14.33 6.42 -11.89
CA SER A 326 -12.92 6.11 -11.60
C SER A 326 -12.20 7.30 -10.96
N CYS A 327 -12.62 8.51 -11.31
CA CYS A 327 -12.06 9.76 -10.81
C CYS A 327 -13.03 10.48 -9.88
N HIS A 328 -14.31 10.52 -10.22
CA HIS A 328 -15.30 11.35 -9.53
C HIS A 328 -16.23 10.53 -8.63
N PRO A 329 -16.59 11.05 -7.44
CA PRO A 329 -16.00 12.22 -6.77
C PRO A 329 -14.74 11.87 -5.95
N ALA A 330 -14.35 10.59 -5.90
CA ALA A 330 -13.41 10.08 -4.90
C ALA A 330 -11.96 10.61 -5.04
N VAL A 331 -11.48 10.82 -6.26
CA VAL A 331 -10.13 11.31 -6.57
C VAL A 331 -10.15 12.81 -6.84
N PHE A 332 -11.19 13.28 -7.55
CA PHE A 332 -11.39 14.68 -7.89
C PHE A 332 -12.83 15.09 -7.62
N GLU A 333 -13.00 16.23 -6.95
CA GLU A 333 -14.28 16.93 -6.90
C GLU A 333 -14.54 17.69 -8.21
N GLU A 334 -15.80 17.78 -8.63
CA GLU A 334 -16.23 18.47 -9.86
C GLU A 334 -16.26 20.01 -9.70
N THR A 335 -15.77 20.55 -8.59
CA THR A 335 -15.79 21.98 -8.27
C THR A 335 -14.56 22.74 -8.74
N LEU A 336 -13.57 22.06 -9.34
CA LEU A 336 -12.25 22.60 -9.69
C LEU A 336 -11.49 23.24 -8.51
N THR A 337 -11.83 22.87 -7.26
CA THR A 337 -11.14 23.39 -6.05
C THR A 337 -10.12 22.41 -5.45
N ASN A 338 -9.87 21.29 -6.12
CA ASN A 338 -8.99 20.21 -5.66
C ASN A 338 -7.60 20.69 -5.24
N LYS A 339 -7.08 20.19 -4.11
CA LYS A 339 -5.78 20.59 -3.56
C LYS A 339 -4.65 19.76 -4.16
N ILE A 340 -4.23 20.13 -5.36
CA ILE A 340 -3.20 19.39 -6.11
C ILE A 340 -1.81 19.91 -5.75
N LYS A 341 -0.93 18.98 -5.34
CA LYS A 341 0.50 19.24 -5.10
C LYS A 341 1.30 17.98 -5.44
N MET A 342 2.50 18.14 -5.98
CA MET A 342 3.41 17.00 -6.25
C MET A 342 3.64 16.12 -5.01
N VAL A 343 3.76 16.71 -3.81
CA VAL A 343 3.90 15.94 -2.56
C VAL A 343 2.67 15.09 -2.23
N ARG A 344 1.47 15.57 -2.56
CA ARG A 344 0.22 14.80 -2.40
C ARG A 344 0.11 13.71 -3.46
N MET A 345 0.49 14.02 -4.70
CA MET A 345 0.58 13.04 -5.79
C MET A 345 1.55 11.91 -5.46
N SER A 346 2.72 12.20 -4.88
CA SER A 346 3.67 11.17 -4.44
C SER A 346 3.11 10.24 -3.35
N LYS A 347 2.06 10.68 -2.63
CA LYS A 347 1.33 9.89 -1.63
C LYS A 347 0.11 9.17 -2.20
N GLY A 348 -0.12 9.27 -3.51
CA GLY A 348 -1.23 8.61 -4.18
C GLY A 348 -2.52 9.41 -4.30
N GLU A 349 -2.51 10.73 -4.03
CA GLU A 349 -3.68 11.61 -4.20
C GLU A 349 -3.74 12.23 -5.61
N ASN A 350 -4.92 12.65 -6.05
CA ASN A 350 -5.16 13.34 -7.34
C ASN A 350 -4.55 12.57 -8.52
N CYS A 351 -3.74 13.22 -9.37
CA CYS A 351 -3.09 12.58 -10.52
C CYS A 351 -2.21 11.38 -10.10
N GLY A 352 -1.66 11.39 -8.88
CA GLY A 352 -0.85 10.28 -8.36
C GLY A 352 -1.65 9.08 -7.88
N TYR A 353 -2.98 9.16 -7.95
CA TYR A 353 -3.82 7.99 -7.84
C TYR A 353 -3.46 6.94 -8.92
N CYS A 354 -3.13 7.41 -10.13
CA CYS A 354 -2.74 6.56 -11.27
C CYS A 354 -1.29 6.75 -11.73
N HIS A 355 -0.83 8.00 -11.91
CA HIS A 355 0.53 8.29 -12.38
C HIS A 355 1.59 7.87 -11.34
N GLY A 356 2.64 7.20 -11.79
CA GLY A 356 3.66 6.57 -10.93
C GLY A 356 3.23 5.23 -10.32
N LYS A 357 2.01 4.76 -10.59
CA LYS A 357 1.53 3.43 -10.19
C LYS A 357 1.17 2.56 -11.39
N VAL A 358 0.17 2.98 -12.16
CA VAL A 358 -0.35 2.27 -13.35
C VAL A 358 -0.13 3.07 -14.65
N SER A 359 0.18 4.37 -14.52
CA SER A 359 0.54 5.28 -15.61
C SER A 359 1.93 5.88 -15.35
N PHE A 360 2.48 6.58 -16.36
CA PHE A 360 3.85 7.07 -16.39
C PHE A 360 4.29 7.80 -15.10
N THR A 361 5.59 7.79 -14.84
CA THR A 361 6.16 8.33 -13.60
C THR A 361 6.23 9.86 -13.56
N PHE A 362 6.30 10.44 -12.36
CA PHE A 362 6.49 11.89 -12.19
C PHE A 362 7.89 12.40 -12.60
N ALA A 363 8.81 11.50 -12.97
CA ALA A 363 10.15 11.90 -13.36
C ALA A 363 10.17 12.62 -14.72
N ASP A 364 9.10 12.53 -15.52
CA ASP A 364 8.97 13.29 -16.77
C ASP A 364 8.11 14.55 -16.61
N CYS A 365 8.67 15.59 -15.99
CA CYS A 365 7.94 16.82 -15.67
C CYS A 365 7.20 17.41 -16.88
N LYS A 366 7.81 17.35 -18.07
CA LYS A 366 7.31 17.96 -19.31
C LYS A 366 6.10 17.25 -19.90
N ARG A 367 5.77 16.02 -19.47
CA ARG A 367 4.54 15.33 -19.91
C ARG A 367 3.29 16.05 -19.45
N CYS A 368 3.32 16.61 -18.24
CA CYS A 368 2.22 17.39 -17.70
C CYS A 368 2.49 18.89 -17.81
N HIS A 369 3.69 19.34 -17.46
CA HIS A 369 4.06 20.76 -17.52
C HIS A 369 4.45 21.16 -18.94
N ASN A 370 3.44 21.28 -19.80
CA ASN A 370 3.57 21.52 -21.24
C ASN A 370 2.88 22.80 -21.72
N GLN A 371 2.08 23.46 -20.87
CA GLN A 371 1.34 24.66 -21.27
C GLN A 371 2.05 25.93 -20.83
N GLU A 372 2.30 26.85 -21.75
CA GLU A 372 2.96 28.11 -21.44
C GLU A 372 2.19 28.95 -20.42
N LYS A 373 2.92 29.78 -19.67
CA LYS A 373 2.32 30.65 -18.66
C LYS A 373 1.81 31.94 -19.30
N GLY A 374 0.65 32.38 -18.85
CA GLY A 374 0.02 33.61 -19.34
C GLY A 374 -0.67 33.45 -20.70
N VAL A 375 -0.62 32.25 -21.29
CA VAL A 375 -1.37 31.90 -22.49
C VAL A 375 -2.70 31.29 -22.06
N GLU A 376 -3.80 31.93 -22.45
CA GLU A 376 -5.15 31.36 -22.31
C GLU A 376 -5.32 30.20 -23.29
N VAL A 377 -6.01 29.15 -22.86
CA VAL A 377 -6.35 28.00 -23.71
C VAL A 377 -7.84 28.08 -23.97
N GLU A 378 -8.22 28.30 -25.22
CA GLU A 378 -9.61 28.41 -25.63
C GLU A 378 -10.40 27.14 -25.26
N GLY A 379 -11.59 27.32 -24.69
CA GLY A 379 -12.45 26.22 -24.26
C GLY A 379 -12.00 25.48 -22.98
N ALA A 380 -10.80 25.75 -22.46
CA ALA A 380 -10.32 25.08 -21.26
C ALA A 380 -10.89 25.70 -19.97
N LEU A 381 -11.42 24.86 -19.09
CA LEU A 381 -11.78 25.24 -17.73
C LEU A 381 -10.51 25.55 -16.92
N THR A 382 -10.53 26.58 -16.08
CA THR A 382 -9.34 26.96 -15.30
C THR A 382 -9.42 26.53 -13.85
N HIS A 383 -8.46 25.74 -13.39
CA HIS A 383 -8.24 25.44 -11.97
C HIS A 383 -7.29 26.48 -11.35
N ILE A 384 -7.80 27.24 -10.39
CA ILE A 384 -7.01 28.16 -9.59
C ILE A 384 -6.76 27.55 -8.22
N GLY A 385 -5.56 27.02 -7.99
CA GLY A 385 -5.20 26.45 -6.70
C GLY A 385 -5.33 27.45 -5.53
N GLN A 386 -5.81 26.99 -4.36
CA GLN A 386 -6.04 27.84 -3.19
C GLN A 386 -4.83 28.73 -2.82
N PRO A 387 -5.04 30.01 -2.45
CA PRO A 387 -3.96 30.94 -2.12
C PRO A 387 -3.04 30.38 -1.03
N ARG A 388 -1.73 30.63 -1.14
CA ARG A 388 -0.81 30.30 -0.05
C ARG A 388 -1.21 31.18 1.13
N LYS A 389 -1.66 30.59 2.26
CA LYS A 389 -1.72 31.32 3.53
C LYS A 389 -0.31 31.86 3.78
N LYS A 390 -0.15 33.20 3.72
CA LYS A 390 1.09 33.84 4.18
C LYS A 390 1.24 33.41 5.65
N LYS A 391 2.34 32.73 5.95
CA LYS A 391 2.72 32.43 7.34
C LYS A 391 3.40 33.64 7.93
#